data_AF-A0AAU2PYW0-F1
#
_entry.id   AF-A0AAU2PYW0-F1
#
_cell.length_a   1.000
_cell.length_b   1.000
_cell.length_c   1.000
_cell.angle_alpha   90.00
_cell.angle_beta   90.00
_cell.angle_gamma   90.00
#
_symmetry.space_group_name_H-M   'P 1'
#
loop_
_entity.id
_entity.type
_entity.pdbx_description
1 polymer ?
#
loop_
_entity_poly.entity_id
_entity_poly.type
_entity_poly.pdbx_seq_one_letter_code
_entity_poly.pdbx_strand_id
1 'polypeptide(L)'
;MLLSADGAVGHAAHLVLSAGWSWAALAFCVGIISSSKRQSAVLGVLSLVAASLAYYLVKAGQGEFMAADLTDTTGQITHFDWAGLMTKVVVWWVFAALLGPLMGVAGNLARNGPYRLPCRLVIPFVAVVETTMRLKNEAPMLNDALVEATWTATRLVAVAVALGLVCIEVAERRRRA
;
A
#
# COMPACT_ATOMS: atom_id res chain seq x y z
N MET A 1 -3.17 14.57 13.59
CA MET A 1 -4.38 15.36 13.27
C MET A 1 -4.94 14.97 11.89
N LEU A 2 -5.50 13.76 11.77
CA LEU A 2 -6.40 13.33 10.68
C LEU A 2 -7.74 12.83 11.27
N LEU A 3 -8.03 13.23 12.51
CA LEU A 3 -9.17 12.80 13.33
C LEU A 3 -10.42 13.68 13.14
N SER A 4 -10.45 14.54 12.13
CA SER A 4 -11.56 15.48 11.90
C SER A 4 -12.25 15.28 10.55
N ALA A 5 -12.16 14.08 9.98
CA ALA A 5 -13.16 13.57 9.05
C ALA A 5 -13.85 12.41 9.79
N ASP A 6 -15.18 12.47 9.89
CA ASP A 6 -16.09 11.50 10.52
C ASP A 6 -15.44 10.13 10.77
N GLY A 7 -15.38 9.69 12.03
CA GLY A 7 -14.49 8.61 12.49
C GLY A 7 -14.47 7.34 11.62
N ALA A 8 -15.57 7.01 10.95
CA ALA A 8 -15.65 5.90 9.99
C ALA A 8 -14.84 6.13 8.70
N VAL A 9 -14.88 7.33 8.11
CA VAL A 9 -14.15 7.66 6.88
C VAL A 9 -12.65 7.69 7.15
N GLY A 10 -12.22 8.32 8.25
CA GLY A 10 -10.83 8.32 8.68
C GLY A 10 -10.30 6.90 8.94
N HIS A 11 -11.12 6.05 9.56
CA HIS A 11 -10.79 4.65 9.79
C HIS A 11 -10.67 3.85 8.48
N ALA A 12 -11.64 3.96 7.58
CA ALA A 12 -11.60 3.29 6.28
C ALA A 12 -10.40 3.73 5.43
N ALA A 13 -10.09 5.04 5.43
CA ALA A 13 -8.90 5.57 4.75
C ALA A 13 -7.60 5.01 5.36
N HIS A 14 -7.51 4.95 6.69
CA HIS A 14 -6.37 4.35 7.37
C HIS A 14 -6.22 2.87 7.01
N LEU A 15 -7.31 2.09 7.01
CA LEU A 15 -7.30 0.69 6.58
C LEU A 15 -6.72 0.57 5.17
N VAL A 16 -7.31 1.27 4.20
CA VAL A 16 -6.89 1.21 2.79
C VAL A 16 -5.44 1.65 2.58
N LEU A 17 -5.01 2.75 3.20
CA LEU A 17 -3.64 3.27 3.06
C LEU A 17 -2.59 2.45 3.82
N SER A 18 -3.01 1.70 4.85
CA SER A 18 -2.13 0.75 5.54
C SER A 18 -1.99 -0.59 4.82
N ALA A 19 -2.86 -0.87 3.84
CA ALA A 19 -2.82 -2.10 3.05
C ALA A 19 -1.66 -2.12 2.05
N GLY A 20 -1.01 -3.27 1.89
CA GLY A 20 0.22 -3.45 1.10
C GLY A 20 0.06 -3.06 -0.38
N TRP A 21 -1.11 -3.31 -0.96
CA TRP A 21 -1.42 -2.95 -2.34
C TRP A 21 -1.37 -1.45 -2.59
N SER A 22 -1.67 -0.61 -1.58
CA SER A 22 -1.64 0.85 -1.71
C SER A 22 -0.21 1.38 -1.81
N TRP A 23 0.73 0.76 -1.08
CA TRP A 23 2.17 1.00 -1.19
C TRP A 23 2.70 0.58 -2.55
N ALA A 24 2.32 -0.62 -3.02
CA ALA A 24 2.66 -1.07 -4.36
C ALA A 24 2.11 -0.10 -5.43
N ALA A 25 0.89 0.40 -5.25
CA ALA A 25 0.26 1.38 -6.13
C ALA A 25 1.01 2.71 -6.15
N LEU A 26 1.51 3.19 -5.00
CA LEU A 26 2.35 4.39 -4.92
C LEU A 26 3.59 4.27 -5.82
N ALA A 27 4.37 3.20 -5.64
CA ALA A 27 5.56 2.95 -6.45
C ALA A 27 5.23 2.80 -7.95
N PHE A 28 4.12 2.15 -8.25
CA PHE A 28 3.61 1.98 -9.62
C PHE A 28 3.22 3.32 -10.26
N CYS A 29 2.49 4.18 -9.55
CA CYS A 29 2.10 5.51 -10.01
C CYS A 29 3.32 6.40 -10.30
N VAL A 30 4.32 6.36 -9.43
CA VAL A 30 5.62 7.02 -9.66
C VAL A 30 6.31 6.47 -10.92
N GLY A 31 6.19 5.17 -11.16
CA GLY A 31 6.64 4.52 -12.38
C GLY A 31 5.96 5.01 -13.66
N ILE A 32 4.64 5.24 -13.61
CA ILE A 32 3.86 5.79 -14.74
C ILE A 32 4.39 7.17 -15.14
N ILE A 33 4.65 8.05 -14.18
CA ILE A 33 5.08 9.43 -14.47
C ILE A 33 6.57 9.54 -14.84
N SER A 34 7.36 8.47 -14.66
CA SER A 34 8.80 8.47 -14.92
C SER A 34 9.14 8.46 -16.42
N SER A 35 10.27 9.07 -16.82
CA SER A 35 10.67 9.12 -18.24
C SER A 35 11.31 7.81 -18.73
N SER A 36 12.04 7.11 -17.86
CA SER A 36 12.79 5.89 -18.21
C SER A 36 12.61 4.77 -17.18
N LYS A 37 12.91 3.53 -17.57
CA LYS A 37 12.85 2.35 -16.68
C LYS A 37 13.78 2.46 -15.48
N ARG A 38 14.99 3.01 -15.69
CA ARG A 38 15.97 3.22 -14.61
C ARG A 38 15.45 4.28 -13.63
N GLN A 39 14.94 5.39 -14.14
CA GLN A 39 14.34 6.43 -13.30
C GLN A 39 13.15 5.88 -12.52
N SER A 40 12.26 5.11 -13.16
CA SER A 40 11.12 4.50 -12.47
C SER A 40 11.53 3.52 -11.38
N ALA A 41 12.60 2.74 -11.61
CA ALA A 41 13.09 1.83 -10.59
C ALA A 41 13.59 2.57 -9.36
N VAL A 42 14.41 3.61 -9.56
CA VAL A 42 14.97 4.44 -8.49
C VAL A 42 13.86 5.21 -7.75
N LEU A 43 12.95 5.86 -8.48
CA LEU A 43 11.87 6.61 -7.86
C LEU A 43 10.86 5.69 -7.15
N GLY A 44 10.66 4.46 -7.64
CA GLY A 44 9.89 3.43 -6.96
C GLY A 44 10.49 3.08 -5.58
N VAL A 45 11.81 2.91 -5.49
CA VAL A 45 12.50 2.70 -4.20
C VAL A 45 12.35 3.92 -3.30
N LEU A 46 12.70 5.12 -3.81
CA LEU A 46 12.71 6.34 -3.02
C LEU A 46 11.33 6.69 -2.48
N SER A 47 10.28 6.50 -3.27
CA SER A 47 8.90 6.74 -2.83
C SER A 47 8.48 5.81 -1.68
N LEU A 48 8.81 4.53 -1.75
CA LEU A 48 8.52 3.58 -0.67
C LEU A 48 9.35 3.85 0.59
N VAL A 49 10.63 4.19 0.44
CA VAL A 49 11.50 4.59 1.57
C VAL A 49 10.93 5.83 2.27
N ALA A 50 10.60 6.88 1.50
CA ALA A 50 10.05 8.11 2.04
C ALA A 50 8.68 7.91 2.70
N ALA A 51 7.79 7.17 2.05
CA ALA A 51 6.46 6.91 2.58
C ALA A 51 6.51 6.02 3.84
N SER A 52 7.38 5.00 3.88
CA SER A 52 7.50 4.12 5.04
C SER A 52 8.09 4.86 6.24
N LEU A 53 9.09 5.72 6.00
CA LEU A 53 9.62 6.61 7.03
C LEU A 53 8.53 7.54 7.56
N ALA A 54 7.78 8.20 6.67
CA ALA A 54 6.69 9.10 7.08
C ALA A 54 5.62 8.37 7.90
N TYR A 55 5.22 7.16 7.48
CA TYR A 55 4.26 6.33 8.21
C TYR A 55 4.75 5.99 9.62
N TYR A 56 6.00 5.52 9.75
CA TYR A 56 6.52 5.15 11.06
C TYR A 56 6.79 6.36 11.97
N LEU A 57 7.11 7.52 11.42
CA LEU A 57 7.17 8.77 12.19
C LEU A 57 5.78 9.18 12.68
N VAL A 58 4.73 9.02 11.87
CA VAL A 58 3.35 9.25 12.31
C VAL A 58 2.97 8.26 13.42
N LYS A 59 3.31 6.97 13.29
CA LYS A 59 3.07 5.96 14.33
C LYS A 59 3.84 6.26 15.62
N ALA A 60 5.07 6.75 15.52
CA ALA A 60 5.84 7.24 16.66
C ALA A 60 5.16 8.41 17.36
N GLY A 61 4.65 9.39 16.61
CA GLY A 61 3.86 10.49 17.16
C GLY A 61 2.53 10.05 17.80
N GLN A 62 2.01 8.87 17.43
CA GLN A 62 0.82 8.26 18.04
C GLN A 62 1.13 7.43 19.29
N GLY A 63 2.40 7.31 19.68
CA GLY A 63 2.82 6.57 20.87
C GLY A 63 2.98 5.06 20.66
N GLU A 64 2.94 4.55 19.43
CA GLU A 64 3.08 3.10 19.13
C GLU A 64 4.47 2.56 19.53
N PHE A 65 5.47 3.43 19.67
CA PHE A 65 6.84 3.09 20.08
C PHE A 65 7.15 3.55 21.51
N MET A 66 6.14 3.64 22.37
CA MET A 66 6.37 3.79 23.81
C MET A 66 6.45 2.40 24.44
N ALA A 67 7.60 2.10 25.05
CA ALA A 67 7.79 0.86 25.80
C ALA A 67 7.74 1.15 27.31
N ALA A 68 7.14 0.23 28.07
CA ALA A 68 7.18 0.27 29.51
C ALA A 68 8.62 0.06 29.99
N ASP A 69 9.05 0.83 30.97
CA ASP A 69 10.33 0.59 31.63
C ASP A 69 10.19 -0.61 32.59
N LEU A 70 10.82 -1.73 32.22
CA LEU A 70 10.80 -2.95 33.02
C LEU A 70 11.59 -2.83 34.33
N THR A 71 12.39 -1.78 34.49
CA THR A 71 13.11 -1.49 35.74
C THR A 71 12.29 -0.66 36.72
N ASP A 72 11.16 -0.09 36.28
CA ASP A 72 10.23 0.67 37.12
C ASP A 72 9.21 -0.25 37.80
N THR A 73 9.28 -0.35 39.12
CA THR A 73 8.34 -1.14 39.94
C THR A 73 6.93 -0.53 40.03
N THR A 74 6.76 0.73 39.62
CA THR A 74 5.46 1.41 39.58
C THR A 74 4.72 1.21 38.24
N GLY A 75 5.43 0.80 37.19
CA GLY A 75 4.88 0.59 35.84
C GLY A 75 4.32 1.85 35.19
N GLN A 76 4.70 3.04 35.67
CA GLN A 76 4.21 4.33 35.18
C GLN A 76 5.20 5.00 34.21
N ILE A 77 6.47 4.60 34.23
CA ILE A 77 7.51 5.18 33.38
C ILE A 77 7.53 4.46 32.02
N THR A 78 7.41 5.25 30.96
CA THR A 78 7.58 4.80 29.58
C THR A 78 8.76 5.50 28.94
N HIS A 79 9.49 4.80 28.07
CA HIS A 79 10.55 5.37 27.25
C HIS A 79 10.27 5.13 25.76
N PHE A 80 10.92 5.94 24.92
CA PHE A 80 10.83 5.78 23.47
C PHE A 80 11.65 4.58 23.00
N ASP A 81 11.00 3.60 22.40
CA ASP A 81 11.63 2.42 21.81
C ASP A 81 12.22 2.72 20.42
N TRP A 82 13.43 3.29 20.44
CA TRP A 82 14.20 3.56 19.23
C TRP A 82 14.54 2.28 18.45
N ALA A 83 14.79 1.17 19.16
CA ALA A 83 15.17 -0.09 18.53
C ALA A 83 14.00 -0.68 17.74
N GLY A 84 12.80 -0.68 18.31
CA GLY A 84 11.56 -1.08 17.64
C GLY A 84 11.27 -0.23 16.41
N LEU A 85 11.37 1.10 16.53
CA LEU A 85 11.19 2.01 15.39
C LEU A 85 12.17 1.71 14.26
N MET A 86 13.47 1.66 14.57
CA MET A 86 14.52 1.44 13.57
C MET A 86 14.39 0.06 12.91
N THR A 87 14.05 -0.97 13.68
CA THR A 87 13.83 -2.32 13.15
C THR A 87 12.70 -2.32 12.11
N LYS A 88 11.56 -1.68 12.42
CA LYS A 88 10.44 -1.58 11.48
C LYS A 88 10.83 -0.81 10.23
N VAL A 89 11.46 0.36 10.37
CA VAL A 89 11.90 1.19 9.24
C VAL A 89 12.86 0.42 8.33
N VAL A 90 13.90 -0.19 8.89
CA VAL A 90 14.92 -0.92 8.11
C VAL A 90 14.31 -2.12 7.37
N VAL A 91 13.45 -2.91 8.03
CA VAL A 91 12.77 -4.04 7.38
C VAL A 91 11.96 -3.57 6.16
N TRP A 92 11.21 -2.48 6.31
CA TRP A 92 10.43 -1.94 5.19
C TRP A 92 11.28 -1.29 4.11
N TRP A 93 12.45 -0.76 4.43
CA TRP A 93 13.42 -0.30 3.44
C TRP A 93 14.01 -1.45 2.61
N VAL A 94 14.22 -2.63 3.22
CA VAL A 94 14.59 -3.84 2.47
C VAL A 94 13.48 -4.21 1.48
N PHE A 95 12.23 -4.25 1.94
CA PHE A 95 11.09 -4.47 1.03
C PHE A 95 10.97 -3.38 -0.04
N ALA A 96 11.24 -2.12 0.29
CA ALA A 96 11.24 -1.02 -0.66
C ALA A 96 12.32 -1.20 -1.74
N ALA A 97 13.52 -1.66 -1.36
CA ALA A 97 14.61 -1.94 -2.29
C ALA A 97 14.28 -3.08 -3.26
N LEU A 98 13.49 -4.06 -2.83
CA LEU A 98 13.09 -5.21 -3.66
C LEU A 98 11.86 -4.92 -4.52
N LEU A 99 10.80 -4.40 -3.91
CA LEU A 99 9.49 -4.20 -4.56
C LEU A 99 9.41 -2.87 -5.30
N GLY A 100 10.13 -1.84 -4.83
CA GLY A 100 10.16 -0.51 -5.46
C GLY A 100 10.59 -0.55 -6.92
N PRO A 101 11.71 -1.22 -7.28
CA PRO A 101 12.13 -1.34 -8.66
C PRO A 101 11.11 -2.09 -9.52
N LEU A 102 10.57 -3.20 -8.99
CA LEU A 102 9.61 -4.04 -9.70
C LEU A 102 8.32 -3.25 -10.01
N MET A 103 7.73 -2.61 -9.00
CA MET A 103 6.49 -1.85 -9.16
C MET A 103 6.71 -0.58 -9.98
N GLY A 104 7.82 0.12 -9.78
CA GLY A 104 8.18 1.30 -10.59
C GLY A 104 8.34 0.95 -12.07
N VAL A 105 9.09 -0.11 -12.39
CA VAL A 105 9.26 -0.55 -13.77
C VAL A 105 7.94 -1.06 -14.36
N ALA A 106 7.13 -1.79 -13.59
CA ALA A 106 5.80 -2.20 -14.04
C ALA A 106 4.92 -0.99 -14.39
N GLY A 107 4.93 0.06 -13.57
CA GLY A 107 4.24 1.32 -13.86
C GLY A 107 4.72 2.01 -15.14
N ASN A 108 6.03 1.99 -15.38
CA ASN A 108 6.61 2.55 -16.60
C ASN A 108 6.16 1.78 -17.86
N LEU A 109 6.19 0.46 -17.79
CA LEU A 109 5.75 -0.46 -18.86
C LEU A 109 4.23 -0.45 -19.07
N ALA A 110 3.45 -0.09 -18.05
CA ALA A 110 1.99 0.03 -18.13
C ALA A 110 1.51 1.17 -19.03
N ARG A 111 2.41 2.04 -19.52
CA ARG A 111 2.03 3.11 -20.45
C ARG A 111 1.84 2.62 -21.87
N ASN A 112 2.86 1.96 -22.41
CA ASN A 112 3.01 1.67 -23.83
C ASN A 112 3.67 0.32 -24.09
N GLY A 113 3.43 -0.25 -25.27
CA GLY A 113 4.09 -1.47 -25.74
C GLY A 113 3.32 -2.77 -25.43
N PRO A 114 3.93 -3.93 -25.72
CA PRO A 114 3.24 -5.23 -25.68
C PRO A 114 2.87 -5.68 -24.25
N TYR A 115 3.58 -5.18 -23.24
CA TYR A 115 3.36 -5.52 -21.83
C TYR A 115 2.40 -4.54 -21.11
N ARG A 116 1.76 -3.63 -21.84
CA ARG A 116 0.90 -2.58 -21.28
C ARG A 116 -0.22 -3.15 -20.41
N LEU A 117 -1.04 -4.06 -20.96
CA LEU A 117 -2.16 -4.66 -20.23
C LEU A 117 -1.69 -5.49 -19.00
N PRO A 118 -0.78 -6.47 -19.12
CA PRO A 118 -0.38 -7.25 -17.95
C PRO A 118 0.23 -6.39 -16.85
N CYS A 119 1.00 -5.34 -17.19
CA CYS A 119 1.52 -4.39 -16.21
C CYS A 119 0.41 -3.56 -15.55
N ARG A 120 -0.62 -3.12 -16.29
CA ARG A 120 -1.78 -2.40 -15.72
C ARG A 120 -2.60 -3.24 -14.76
N LEU A 121 -2.62 -4.56 -14.95
CA LEU A 121 -3.38 -5.49 -14.10
C LEU A 121 -2.68 -5.83 -12.79
N VAL A 122 -1.38 -5.50 -12.62
CA VAL A 122 -0.62 -5.82 -11.41
C VAL A 122 -1.30 -5.26 -10.16
N ILE A 123 -1.60 -3.96 -10.14
CA ILE A 123 -2.19 -3.32 -8.94
C ILE A 123 -3.61 -3.83 -8.64
N PRO A 124 -4.55 -3.88 -9.61
CA PRO A 124 -5.86 -4.49 -9.37
C PRO A 124 -5.76 -5.92 -8.88
N PHE A 125 -4.86 -6.74 -9.44
CA PHE A 125 -4.70 -8.13 -9.03
C PHE A 125 -4.16 -8.26 -7.60
N VAL A 126 -3.12 -7.51 -7.24
CA VAL A 126 -2.57 -7.47 -5.87
C VAL A 126 -3.64 -7.02 -4.88
N ALA A 127 -4.43 -6.00 -5.23
CA ALA A 127 -5.54 -5.54 -4.39
C ALA A 127 -6.61 -6.62 -4.18
N VAL A 128 -7.00 -7.36 -5.23
CA VAL A 128 -7.97 -8.48 -5.11
C VAL A 128 -7.41 -9.60 -4.23
N VAL A 129 -6.14 -9.98 -4.41
CA VAL A 129 -5.51 -11.04 -3.62
C VAL A 129 -5.44 -10.63 -2.14
N GLU A 130 -4.92 -9.45 -1.84
CA GLU A 130 -4.78 -8.96 -0.47
C GLU A 130 -6.14 -8.82 0.21
N THR A 131 -7.11 -8.16 -0.44
CA THR A 131 -8.45 -8.00 0.15
C THR A 131 -9.17 -9.32 0.36
N THR A 132 -8.94 -10.32 -0.51
CA THR A 132 -9.47 -11.68 -0.30
C THR A 132 -8.85 -12.35 0.92
N MET A 133 -7.54 -12.21 1.12
CA MET A 133 -6.87 -12.72 2.33
C MET A 133 -7.37 -12.02 3.59
N ARG A 134 -7.51 -10.69 3.56
CA ARG A 134 -8.03 -9.90 4.69
C ARG A 134 -9.48 -10.23 5.02
N LEU A 135 -10.35 -10.38 4.02
CA LEU A 135 -11.73 -10.82 4.25
C LEU A 135 -11.81 -12.22 4.84
N LYS A 136 -10.90 -13.13 4.47
CA LYS A 136 -10.88 -14.48 5.02
C LYS A 136 -10.37 -14.52 6.47
N ASN A 137 -9.40 -13.68 6.80
CA ASN A 137 -8.65 -13.78 8.06
C ASN A 137 -9.01 -12.67 9.06
N GLU A 138 -9.05 -11.41 8.63
CA GLU A 138 -9.24 -10.24 9.51
C GLU A 138 -10.72 -10.01 9.82
N ALA A 139 -11.62 -10.12 8.84
CA ALA A 139 -13.04 -9.82 9.05
C ALA A 139 -13.72 -10.72 10.11
N PRO A 140 -13.50 -12.05 10.15
CA PRO A 140 -14.04 -12.90 11.21
C PRO A 140 -13.39 -12.65 12.58
N MET A 141 -12.12 -12.22 12.60
CA MET A 141 -11.37 -11.99 13.84
C MET A 141 -11.76 -10.69 14.54
N LEU A 142 -12.00 -9.62 13.76
CA LEU A 142 -12.29 -8.29 14.30
C LEU A 142 -13.78 -8.08 14.56
N ASN A 143 -14.66 -8.85 13.92
CA ASN A 143 -16.12 -8.72 13.99
C ASN A 143 -16.60 -7.26 13.79
N ASP A 144 -15.91 -6.55 12.89
CA ASP A 144 -16.13 -5.13 12.60
C ASP A 144 -16.72 -4.98 11.19
N ALA A 145 -17.99 -4.57 11.14
CA ALA A 145 -18.74 -4.38 9.91
C ALA A 145 -18.10 -3.32 8.99
N LEU A 146 -17.43 -2.32 9.54
CA LEU A 146 -16.75 -1.30 8.75
C LEU A 146 -15.51 -1.87 8.05
N VAL A 147 -14.75 -2.71 8.73
CA VAL A 147 -13.57 -3.40 8.15
C VAL A 147 -14.02 -4.31 7.01
N GLU A 148 -15.05 -5.12 7.23
CA GLU A 148 -15.61 -6.01 6.20
C GLU A 148 -16.15 -5.24 4.99
N ALA A 149 -16.92 -4.18 5.22
CA ALA A 149 -17.44 -3.33 4.16
C ALA A 149 -16.31 -2.67 3.35
N THR A 150 -15.28 -2.16 4.03
CA THR A 150 -14.13 -1.49 3.40
C THR A 150 -13.36 -2.46 2.50
N TRP A 151 -13.07 -3.67 2.97
CA TRP A 151 -12.37 -4.68 2.17
C TRP A 151 -13.22 -5.22 1.03
N THR A 152 -14.52 -5.39 1.24
CA THR A 152 -15.45 -5.81 0.19
C THR A 152 -15.53 -4.75 -0.91
N ALA A 153 -15.70 -3.48 -0.55
CA ALA A 153 -15.76 -2.37 -1.49
C ALA A 153 -14.44 -2.25 -2.29
N THR A 154 -13.29 -2.31 -1.60
CA THR A 154 -11.97 -2.25 -2.23
C THR A 154 -11.79 -3.38 -3.24
N ARG A 155 -12.19 -4.61 -2.88
CA ARG A 155 -12.13 -5.77 -3.77
C ARG A 155 -13.00 -5.60 -5.01
N LEU A 156 -14.25 -5.15 -4.83
CA LEU A 156 -15.19 -4.93 -5.94
C LEU A 156 -14.68 -3.86 -6.89
N VAL A 157 -14.15 -2.75 -6.37
CA VAL A 157 -13.53 -1.70 -7.19
C VAL A 157 -12.33 -2.25 -7.95
N ALA A 158 -11.46 -3.03 -7.31
CA ALA A 158 -10.30 -3.63 -7.96
C ALA A 158 -10.71 -4.58 -9.10
N VAL A 159 -11.74 -5.41 -8.91
CA VAL A 159 -12.31 -6.27 -9.96
C VAL A 159 -12.89 -5.43 -11.10
N ALA A 160 -13.67 -4.40 -10.79
CA ALA A 160 -14.26 -3.52 -11.80
C ALA A 160 -13.19 -2.81 -12.64
N VAL A 161 -12.13 -2.32 -12.00
CA VAL A 161 -10.98 -1.71 -12.70
C VAL A 161 -10.27 -2.73 -13.59
N ALA A 162 -10.02 -3.95 -13.10
CA ALA A 162 -9.39 -5.01 -13.89
C ALA A 162 -10.21 -5.34 -15.15
N LEU A 163 -11.52 -5.53 -15.00
CA LEU A 163 -12.43 -5.78 -16.12
C LEU A 163 -12.48 -4.59 -17.09
N GLY A 164 -12.57 -3.37 -16.56
CA GLY A 164 -12.54 -2.15 -17.38
C GLY A 164 -11.27 -2.04 -18.23
N LEU A 165 -10.10 -2.33 -17.64
CA LEU A 165 -8.82 -2.34 -18.36
C LEU A 165 -8.79 -3.38 -19.50
N VAL A 166 -9.31 -4.59 -19.26
CA VAL A 166 -9.42 -5.63 -20.29
C VAL A 166 -10.39 -5.20 -21.40
N CYS A 167 -11.55 -4.67 -21.05
CA CYS A 167 -12.54 -4.19 -22.02
C CYS A 167 -11.99 -3.07 -22.90
N ILE A 168 -11.27 -2.11 -22.31
CA ILE A 168 -10.61 -1.02 -23.04
C ILE A 168 -9.57 -1.58 -24.01
N GLU A 169 -8.71 -2.48 -23.56
CA GLU A 169 -7.69 -3.09 -24.42
C GLU A 169 -8.32 -3.89 -25.58
N VAL A 170 -9.38 -4.66 -25.33
CA VAL A 170 -10.11 -5.40 -26.37
C VAL A 170 -10.77 -4.43 -27.37
N ALA A 171 -11.39 -3.36 -26.89
CA ALA A 171 -12.00 -2.35 -27.74
C ALA A 171 -10.96 -1.62 -28.61
N GLU A 172 -9.80 -1.26 -28.03
CA GLU A 172 -8.69 -0.64 -28.78
C GLU A 172 -8.14 -1.58 -29.86
N ARG A 173 -8.03 -2.90 -29.58
CA ARG A 173 -7.58 -3.89 -30.58
C ARG A 173 -8.58 -4.05 -31.72
N ARG A 174 -9.88 -4.12 -31.41
CA ARG A 174 -10.94 -4.21 -32.43
C ARG A 174 -10.98 -2.99 -33.35
N ARG A 175 -10.62 -1.80 -32.86
CA ARG A 175 -10.55 -0.58 -33.69
C ARG A 175 -9.34 -0.53 -34.62
N ARG A 176 -8.32 -1.37 -34.39
CA ARG A 176 -7.08 -1.41 -35.17
C ARG A 176 -7.04 -2.57 -36.18
N ALA A 177 -7.98 -3.50 -36.08
CA ALA A 177 -8.15 -4.64 -36.99
C ALA A 177 -9.17 -4.27 -38.08
#